data_AF-A0A5M4EP16-F1
#
_entry.id   AF-A0A5M4EP16-F1
#
_cell.length_a   1.000
_cell.length_b   1.000
_cell.length_c   1.000
_cell.angle_alpha   90.00
_cell.angle_beta   90.00
_cell.angle_gamma   90.00
#
_symmetry.space_group_name_H-M   'P 1'
#
loop_
_entity.id
_entity.type
_entity.pdbx_description
1 polymer ?
#
loop_
_entity_poly.entity_id
_entity_poly.type
_entity_poly.pdbx_seq_one_letter_code
_entity_poly.pdbx_strand_id
1 'polypeptide(L)' 'MNISLNNVSTIRGEINIPPDKSLSHRAVMFNSIANGDAKITNFLMGEDCLSTIDVLRKLGVKIRVDGSNV' A
#
# COMPACT_ATOMS: atom_id res chain seq x y z
N MET A 1 -1.06 -16.14 -16.21
CA MET A 1 0.35 -15.77 -16.40
C MET A 1 1.19 -17.02 -16.18
N ASN A 2 2.02 -17.41 -17.15
CA ASN A 2 2.92 -18.55 -17.01
C ASN A 2 4.31 -18.04 -16.67
N ILE A 3 4.86 -18.47 -15.53
CA ILE A 3 6.21 -18.12 -15.08
C ILE A 3 7.09 -19.35 -15.23
N SER A 4 8.22 -19.21 -15.92
CA SER A 4 9.27 -20.22 -16.00
C SER A 4 10.47 -19.74 -15.18
N LEU A 5 10.99 -20.61 -14.33
CA LEU A 5 12.13 -20.34 -13.46
C LEU A 5 13.30 -21.24 -13.88
N ASN A 6 14.49 -20.65 -13.93
CA ASN A 6 15.73 -21.38 -14.21
C ASN A 6 16.62 -21.36 -12.97
N ASN A 7 17.49 -22.36 -12.85
CA ASN A 7 18.43 -22.45 -11.74
C ASN A 7 19.49 -21.34 -11.84
N VAL A 8 19.84 -20.72 -10.71
CA VAL A 8 20.84 -19.66 -10.60
C VAL A 8 21.80 -20.03 -9.48
N SER A 9 23.10 -19.98 -9.75
CA SER A 9 24.12 -20.38 -8.78
C SER A 9 24.35 -19.36 -7.66
N THR A 10 24.10 -18.07 -7.90
CA THR A 10 24.22 -17.00 -6.90
C THR A 10 23.38 -15.79 -7.32
N ILE A 11 22.74 -15.11 -6.35
CA ILE A 11 22.08 -13.81 -6.55
C ILE A 11 22.86 -12.76 -5.76
N ARG A 12 23.27 -11.66 -6.42
CA ARG A 12 23.93 -10.50 -5.79
C ARG A 12 23.32 -9.22 -6.33
N GLY A 13 23.04 -8.28 -5.44
CA GLY A 13 22.51 -6.96 -5.78
C GLY A 13 21.91 -6.29 -4.56
N GLU A 14 21.49 -5.04 -4.75
CA GLU A 14 20.74 -4.25 -3.78
C GLU A 14 19.39 -3.91 -4.40
N ILE A 15 18.33 -4.01 -3.61
CA ILE A 15 16.98 -3.68 -4.05
C ILE A 15 16.28 -2.85 -3.00
N ASN A 16 15.36 -2.01 -3.45
CA ASN A 16 14.37 -1.41 -2.58
C ASN A 16 13.14 -2.32 -2.57
N ILE A 17 12.74 -2.76 -1.38
CA ILE A 17 11.52 -3.56 -1.25
C ILE A 17 10.28 -2.68 -1.36
N PRO A 18 9.15 -3.22 -1.82
CA PRO A 18 7.87 -2.53 -1.74
C PRO A 18 7.50 -2.20 -0.28
N PRO A 19 6.64 -1.19 -0.06
CA PRO A 19 6.13 -0.90 1.28
C PRO A 19 5.34 -2.06 1.88
N ASP A 20 5.25 -2.10 3.21
CA ASP A 20 4.55 -3.18 3.90
C ASP A 20 3.02 -3.10 3.70
N LYS A 21 2.43 -4.24 3.34
CA LYS A 21 0.99 -4.35 3.09
C LYS A 21 0.18 -4.13 4.37
N SER A 22 0.59 -4.75 5.47
CA SER A 22 -0.15 -4.66 6.72
C SER A 22 -0.13 -3.26 7.32
N LEU A 23 1.00 -2.55 7.24
CA LEU A 23 1.12 -1.16 7.63
C LEU A 23 0.29 -0.26 6.74
N SER A 24 0.25 -0.50 5.42
CA SER A 24 -0.58 0.30 4.50
C SER A 24 -2.07 0.17 4.86
N HIS A 25 -2.58 -1.05 5.06
CA HIS A 25 -3.96 -1.25 5.54
C HIS A 25 -4.23 -0.54 6.87
N ARG A 26 -3.38 -0.77 7.88
CA ARG A 26 -3.59 -0.21 9.22
C ARG A 26 -3.48 1.31 9.23
N ALA A 27 -2.54 1.87 8.49
CA ALA A 27 -2.36 3.32 8.40
C ALA A 27 -3.63 4.00 7.88
N VAL A 28 -4.22 3.51 6.78
CA VAL A 28 -5.45 4.11 6.27
C VAL A 28 -6.65 3.86 7.18
N MET A 29 -6.76 2.66 7.77
CA MET A 29 -7.85 2.33 8.69
C MET A 29 -7.81 3.20 9.96
N PHE A 30 -6.66 3.36 10.60
CA PHE A 30 -6.54 4.15 11.83
C PHE A 30 -6.74 5.64 11.57
N ASN A 31 -6.18 6.17 10.47
CA ASN A 31 -6.41 7.57 10.12
C ASN A 31 -7.87 7.84 9.75
N SER A 32 -8.60 6.85 9.22
CA SER A 32 -10.02 7.01 8.86
C SER A 32 -10.97 7.22 10.05
N ILE A 33 -10.53 6.86 11.26
CA ILE A 33 -11.28 7.03 12.52
C ILE A 33 -10.62 8.02 13.47
N ALA A 34 -9.47 8.58 13.09
CA ALA A 34 -8.78 9.59 13.88
C ALA A 34 -9.42 10.97 13.68
N ASN A 35 -9.11 11.90 14.59
CA ASN A 35 -9.57 13.28 14.48
C ASN A 35 -8.49 14.16 13.82
N GLY A 36 -8.88 14.94 12.81
CA GLY A 36 -7.99 15.82 12.05
C GLY A 36 -7.52 15.22 10.72
N ASP A 37 -6.57 15.91 10.09
CA ASP A 37 -5.99 15.49 8.81
C ASP A 37 -4.69 14.70 9.02
N ALA A 38 -4.46 13.71 8.18
CA ALA A 38 -3.26 12.90 8.18
C ALA A 38 -2.70 12.73 6.77
N LYS A 39 -1.39 12.49 6.68
CA LYS A 39 -0.70 12.17 5.44
C LYS A 39 0.12 10.90 5.64
N ILE A 40 -0.12 9.90 4.81
CA ILE A 40 0.66 8.67 4.74
C ILE A 40 1.60 8.79 3.54
N THR A 41 2.88 8.50 3.75
CA THR A 41 3.89 8.48 2.69
C THR A 41 4.35 7.04 2.44
N ASN A 42 4.82 6.77 1.22
CA ASN A 42 5.28 5.44 0.83
C ASN A 42 4.19 4.35 1.03
N PHE A 43 2.95 4.67 0.69
CA PHE A 43 1.83 3.73 0.78
C PHE A 43 1.96 2.62 -0.27
N LEU A 44 1.64 1.37 0.08
CA LEU A 44 1.64 0.27 -0.87
C LEU A 44 0.47 0.40 -1.85
N MET A 45 0.78 0.65 -3.12
CA MET A 45 -0.20 0.78 -4.22
C MET A 45 -0.68 -0.58 -4.76
N GLY A 46 -0.81 -1.58 -3.88
CA GLY A 46 -1.33 -2.89 -4.22
C GLY A 46 -2.86 -2.92 -4.22
N GLU A 47 -3.45 -3.81 -5.02
CA GLU A 47 -4.91 -3.93 -5.17
C GLU A 47 -5.64 -4.12 -3.83
N ASP A 48 -5.08 -4.93 -2.92
CA ASP A 48 -5.62 -5.14 -1.57
C ASP A 48 -5.77 -3.82 -0.80
N CYS A 49 -4.72 -3.00 -0.80
CA CYS A 49 -4.69 -1.74 -0.07
C CYS A 49 -5.57 -0.66 -0.72
N LEU A 50 -5.61 -0.64 -2.06
CA LEU A 50 -6.52 0.23 -2.81
C LEU A 50 -7.99 -0.15 -2.60
N SER A 51 -8.30 -1.45 -2.49
CA SER A 51 -9.63 -1.93 -2.14
C SER A 51 -10.06 -1.47 -0.75
N THR A 52 -9.13 -1.44 0.21
CA THR A 52 -9.40 -0.85 1.54
C THR A 52 -9.73 0.64 1.45
N ILE A 53 -8.96 1.41 0.67
CA ILE A 53 -9.26 2.83 0.42
C ILE A 53 -10.65 2.99 -0.20
N ASP A 54 -10.99 2.17 -1.19
CA ASP A 54 -12.30 2.23 -1.86
C ASP A 54 -13.46 1.97 -0.89
N VAL A 55 -13.34 0.95 -0.03
CA VAL A 55 -14.32 0.68 1.03
C VAL A 55 -14.45 1.87 1.98
N LEU A 56 -13.33 2.42 2.46
CA LEU A 56 -13.36 3.56 3.39
C LEU A 56 -13.98 4.81 2.74
N ARG A 57 -13.70 5.07 1.46
CA ARG A 57 -14.36 6.13 0.69
C ARG A 57 -15.87 5.91 0.58
N LYS A 58 -16.31 4.68 0.32
CA LYS A 58 -17.74 4.30 0.29
C LYS A 58 -18.42 4.46 1.67
N LEU A 59 -17.66 4.30 2.74
CA LEU A 59 -18.11 4.59 4.11
C LEU A 59 -18.10 6.08 4.48
N GLY A 60 -17.71 6.97 3.54
CA GLY A 60 -17.76 8.42 3.70
C GLY A 60 -16.44 9.08 4.11
N VAL A 61 -15.35 8.32 4.22
CA VAL A 61 -14.03 8.86 4.58
C VAL A 61 -13.44 9.62 3.40
N LYS A 62 -12.99 10.86 3.64
CA LYS A 62 -12.32 11.68 2.62
C LYS A 62 -10.85 11.28 2.51
N ILE A 63 -10.50 10.57 1.45
CA ILE A 63 -9.12 10.10 1.19
C ILE A 63 -8.69 10.59 -0.20
N ARG A 64 -7.57 11.30 -0.30
CA ARG A 64 -6.95 11.71 -1.57
C ARG A 64 -5.70 10.86 -1.81
N VAL A 65 -5.57 10.31 -3.02
CA VAL A 65 -4.39 9.51 -3.39
C VAL A 65 -3.62 10.28 -4.45
N ASP A 66 -2.35 10.56 -4.20
CA ASP A 66 -1.43 11.26 -5.10
C ASP A 66 -0.08 10.53 -5.14
N GLY A 67 0.12 9.70 -6.18
CA GLY A 67 1.22 8.75 -6.24
C GLY A 67 1.17 7.75 -5.08
N SER A 68 2.23 7.66 -4.29
CA SER A 68 2.29 6.86 -3.05
C SER A 68 1.98 7.67 -1.79
N ASN A 69 1.45 8.89 -1.93
CA ASN A 69 0.92 9.67 -0.82
C ASN A 69 -0.60 9.46 -0.73
N VAL A 70 -1.09 9.19 0.48
CA VAL A 70 -2.50 8.95 0.79
C VAL A 70 -2.94 9.82 1.95
#